data_AF-D4KYF4-F1
#
_entry.id   AF-D4KYF4-F1
#
_cell.length_a   1.000
_cell.length_b   1.000
_cell.length_c   1.000
_cell.angle_alpha   90.00
_cell.angle_beta   90.00
_cell.angle_gamma   90.00
#
_symmetry.space_group_name_H-M   'P 1'
#
loop_
_entity.id
_entity.type
_entity.pdbx_description
1 polymer ?
#
loop_
_entity_poly.entity_id
_entity_poly.type
_entity_poly.pdbx_seq_one_letter_code
_entity_poly.pdbx_strand_id
1 'polypeptide(L)'
;MQTTKKKPSLIFILVGAVLSGYLGYLINGAWTEGIAFNDFMNRFNEVCAVPFANYYNSNTVNAVAIALCIYAMAIIMYYTSQRNYMPGKEYGTARFENPKQVNKILADKDENFNRILSQNVKMSLDFRRLKLNGNILICGGSGAGKTFYEVKPNLMQMPHNCSLSVPIQREKY
;
A
#
# COMPACT_ATOMS: atom_id res chain seq x y z
N MET A 1 -5.09 -2.43 6.44
CA MET A 1 -4.13 -1.81 5.50
C MET A 1 -4.52 -2.20 4.07
N GLN A 2 -5.13 -1.28 3.32
CA GLN A 2 -5.32 -1.51 1.88
C GLN A 2 -4.06 -1.04 1.15
N THR A 3 -3.43 -1.94 0.41
CA THR A 3 -2.28 -1.62 -0.44
C THR A 3 -2.80 -0.89 -1.68
N THR A 4 -2.32 0.32 -1.95
CA THR A 4 -2.74 1.14 -3.10
C THR A 4 -2.21 0.63 -4.45
N LYS A 5 -1.37 -0.40 -4.46
CA LYS A 5 -0.78 -0.96 -5.67
C LYS A 5 -1.63 -2.10 -6.23
N LYS A 6 -1.89 -2.05 -7.55
CA LYS A 6 -2.62 -3.10 -8.27
C LYS A 6 -1.87 -4.43 -8.15
N LYS A 7 -2.56 -5.50 -7.75
CA LYS A 7 -1.98 -6.84 -7.76
C LYS A 7 -1.58 -7.19 -9.20
N PRO A 8 -0.36 -7.71 -9.46
CA PRO A 8 -0.02 -8.18 -10.79
C PRO A 8 -1.00 -9.29 -11.19
N SER A 9 -1.45 -9.29 -12.44
CA SER A 9 -2.41 -10.30 -12.90
C SER A 9 -1.75 -11.68 -12.89
N LEU A 10 -2.54 -12.70 -12.58
CA LEU A 10 -2.08 -14.08 -12.51
C LEU A 10 -1.48 -14.54 -13.86
N ILE A 11 -1.97 -13.97 -14.97
CA ILE A 11 -1.50 -14.20 -16.33
C ILE A 11 -0.05 -13.72 -16.51
N PHE A 12 0.33 -12.55 -16.00
CA PHE A 12 1.72 -12.06 -16.10
C PHE A 12 2.71 -12.94 -15.34
N ILE A 13 2.29 -13.48 -14.20
CA ILE A 13 3.09 -14.41 -13.38
C ILE A 13 3.29 -15.73 -14.14
N LEU A 14 2.23 -16.24 -14.75
CA LEU A 14 2.26 -17.51 -15.48
C LEU A 14 3.11 -17.40 -16.75
N VAL A 15 2.96 -16.31 -17.51
CA VAL A 15 3.80 -16.01 -18.69
C VAL A 15 5.27 -15.88 -18.29
N GLY A 16 5.57 -15.17 -17.20
CA GLY A 16 6.95 -15.04 -16.72
C GLY A 16 7.56 -16.36 -16.26
N ALA A 17 6.78 -17.26 -15.66
CA ALA A 17 7.24 -18.60 -15.28
C ALA A 17 7.61 -19.45 -16.50
N VAL A 18 6.77 -19.43 -17.54
CA VAL A 18 7.04 -20.13 -18.80
C VAL A 18 8.31 -19.59 -19.47
N LEU A 19 8.46 -18.26 -19.54
CA LEU A 19 9.67 -17.63 -20.09
C LEU A 19 10.93 -17.95 -19.27
N SER A 20 10.83 -17.95 -17.94
CA SER A 20 11.91 -18.34 -17.03
C SER A 20 12.36 -19.78 -17.26
N GLY A 21 11.42 -20.73 -17.35
CA GLY A 21 11.74 -22.13 -17.62
C GLY A 21 12.40 -22.32 -18.98
N TYR A 22 11.90 -21.63 -20.01
CA TYR A 22 12.48 -21.68 -21.36
C TYR A 22 13.88 -21.05 -21.42
N LEU A 23 14.12 -19.93 -20.72
CA LEU A 23 15.46 -19.37 -20.56
C LEU A 23 16.41 -20.35 -19.86
N GLY A 24 15.96 -21.03 -18.81
CA GLY A 24 16.73 -22.07 -18.13
C GLY A 24 17.11 -23.22 -19.07
N TYR A 25 16.22 -23.61 -19.97
CA TYR A 25 16.47 -24.60 -21.02
C TYR A 25 17.57 -24.15 -21.99
N LEU A 26 17.49 -22.92 -22.52
CA LEU A 26 18.48 -22.38 -23.45
C LEU A 26 19.86 -22.18 -22.80
N ILE A 27 19.89 -21.67 -21.57
CA ILE A 27 21.13 -21.49 -20.81
C ILE A 27 21.81 -22.84 -20.59
N ASN A 28 21.05 -23.88 -20.25
CA ASN A 28 21.59 -25.23 -20.10
C ASN A 28 22.11 -25.80 -21.44
N GLY A 29 21.46 -25.49 -22.56
CA GLY A 29 21.93 -25.88 -23.89
C GLY A 29 23.28 -25.25 -24.27
N ALA A 30 23.54 -24.03 -23.77
CA ALA A 30 24.81 -23.33 -23.97
C ALA A 30 25.90 -23.69 -22.93
N TRP A 31 25.52 -24.30 -21.80
CA TRP A 31 26.39 -24.53 -20.66
C TRP A 31 27.16 -25.85 -20.76
N THR A 32 28.47 -25.78 -20.56
CA THR A 32 29.35 -26.96 -20.40
C THR A 32 30.28 -26.76 -19.21
N GLU A 33 30.59 -27.84 -18.49
CA GLU A 33 31.48 -27.78 -17.32
C GLU A 33 32.84 -27.20 -17.71
N GLY A 34 33.30 -26.17 -16.97
CA GLY A 34 34.60 -25.53 -17.19
C GLY A 34 34.66 -24.51 -18.33
N ILE A 35 33.52 -24.08 -18.91
CA ILE A 35 33.51 -23.07 -19.98
C ILE A 35 33.93 -21.68 -19.49
N ALA A 36 34.74 -20.97 -20.30
CA ALA A 36 35.05 -19.56 -20.07
C ALA A 36 33.84 -18.67 -20.45
N PHE A 37 33.69 -17.52 -19.79
CA PHE A 37 32.52 -16.64 -19.99
C PHE A 37 32.34 -16.19 -21.45
N ASN A 38 33.42 -15.88 -22.17
CA ASN A 38 33.36 -15.48 -23.57
C ASN A 38 32.82 -16.62 -24.46
N ASP A 39 33.26 -17.85 -24.24
CA ASP A 39 32.82 -19.01 -25.01
C ASP A 39 31.37 -19.37 -24.70
N PHE A 40 30.95 -19.19 -23.44
CA PHE A 40 29.55 -19.29 -23.04
C PHE A 40 28.67 -18.29 -23.80
N MET A 41 29.07 -17.01 -23.87
CA MET A 41 28.30 -15.99 -24.57
C MET A 41 28.16 -16.29 -26.07
N ASN A 42 29.21 -16.79 -26.70
CA ASN A 42 29.19 -17.20 -28.11
C ASN A 42 28.21 -18.37 -28.32
N ARG A 43 28.29 -19.43 -27.50
CA ARG A 43 27.36 -20.57 -27.57
C ARG A 43 25.93 -20.19 -27.23
N PHE A 44 25.73 -19.31 -26.25
CA PHE A 44 24.40 -18.82 -25.90
C PHE A 44 23.77 -18.08 -27.07
N ASN A 45 24.56 -17.28 -27.80
CA ASN A 45 24.09 -16.60 -29.01
C ASN A 45 23.71 -17.60 -30.12
N GLU A 46 24.50 -18.66 -30.33
CA GLU A 46 24.17 -19.74 -31.28
C GLU A 46 22.89 -20.49 -30.89
N VAL A 47 22.71 -20.80 -29.61
CA VAL A 47 21.51 -21.45 -29.08
C VAL A 47 20.28 -20.54 -29.20
N CYS A 48 20.46 -19.23 -29.00
CA CYS A 48 19.40 -18.23 -29.21
C CYS A 48 19.07 -18.04 -30.69
N ALA A 49 20.01 -18.26 -31.60
CA ALA A 49 19.80 -18.17 -33.04
C ALA A 49 18.95 -19.34 -33.58
N VAL A 50 18.94 -20.50 -32.88
CA VAL A 50 18.14 -21.67 -33.24
C VAL A 50 17.25 -22.12 -32.07
N PRO A 51 16.26 -21.31 -31.67
CA PRO A 51 15.51 -21.48 -30.42
C PRO A 51 14.67 -22.76 -30.34
N PHE A 52 14.34 -23.38 -31.48
CA PHE A 52 13.52 -24.59 -31.57
C PHE A 52 14.33 -25.89 -31.73
N ALA A 53 15.66 -25.81 -31.69
CA ALA A 53 16.49 -27.01 -31.70
C ALA A 53 16.43 -27.75 -30.36
N ASN A 54 16.66 -29.06 -30.40
CA ASN A 54 16.64 -29.91 -29.21
C ASN A 54 18.00 -29.88 -28.50
N TYR A 55 18.07 -29.16 -27.38
CA TYR A 55 19.22 -29.08 -26.47
C TYR A 55 19.02 -29.94 -25.21
N TYR A 56 18.23 -31.01 -25.34
CA TYR A 56 17.88 -31.86 -24.21
C TYR A 56 19.10 -32.68 -23.74
N ASN A 57 19.51 -32.44 -22.50
CA ASN A 57 20.56 -33.16 -21.79
C ASN A 57 20.04 -33.66 -20.43
N SER A 58 20.76 -34.57 -19.77
CA SER A 58 20.41 -35.12 -18.45
C SER A 58 20.21 -34.04 -17.38
N ASN A 59 20.92 -32.90 -17.50
CA ASN A 59 20.88 -31.82 -16.50
C ASN A 59 19.77 -30.79 -16.76
N THR A 60 19.04 -30.91 -17.87
CA THR A 60 18.04 -29.91 -18.31
C THR A 60 16.91 -29.75 -17.31
N VAL A 61 16.44 -30.86 -16.74
CA VAL A 61 15.35 -30.84 -15.74
C VAL A 61 15.78 -30.07 -14.50
N ASN A 62 17.02 -30.27 -14.04
CA ASN A 62 17.58 -29.57 -12.89
C ASN A 62 17.76 -28.07 -13.18
N ALA A 63 18.24 -27.71 -14.39
CA ALA A 63 18.42 -26.32 -14.79
C ALA A 63 17.10 -25.55 -14.87
N VAL A 64 16.06 -26.16 -15.46
CA VAL A 64 14.71 -25.57 -15.51
C VAL A 64 14.12 -25.40 -14.11
N ALA A 65 14.31 -26.39 -13.23
CA ALA A 65 13.88 -26.30 -11.84
C ALA A 65 14.57 -25.15 -11.08
N ILE A 66 15.88 -24.97 -11.26
CA ILE A 66 16.63 -23.86 -10.65
C ILE A 66 16.13 -22.51 -11.18
N ALA A 67 15.91 -22.38 -12.49
CA ALA A 67 15.40 -21.15 -13.11
C ALA A 67 14.02 -20.77 -12.55
N LEU A 68 13.12 -21.75 -12.39
CA LEU A 68 11.80 -21.54 -11.78
C LEU A 68 11.89 -21.16 -10.30
N CYS A 69 12.81 -21.75 -9.54
CA CYS A 69 13.05 -21.37 -8.14
C CYS A 69 13.52 -19.91 -8.00
N ILE A 70 14.45 -19.46 -8.86
CA ILE A 70 14.91 -18.07 -8.88
C ILE A 70 13.75 -17.13 -9.22
N TYR A 71 12.93 -17.50 -10.22
CA TYR A 71 11.75 -16.72 -10.61
C TYR A 71 10.72 -16.63 -9.47
N ALA A 72 10.44 -17.74 -8.79
CA ALA A 72 9.57 -17.76 -7.62
C ALA A 72 10.10 -16.84 -6.50
N MET A 73 11.40 -16.86 -6.23
CA MET A 73 12.03 -15.99 -5.25
C MET A 73 11.92 -14.51 -5.63
N ALA A 74 12.13 -14.16 -6.91
CA ALA A 74 11.96 -12.80 -7.41
C ALA A 74 10.51 -12.30 -7.26
N ILE A 75 9.52 -13.16 -7.51
CA ILE A 75 8.10 -12.84 -7.30
C ILE A 75 7.82 -12.59 -5.81
N ILE A 76 8.29 -13.47 -4.93
CA ILE A 76 8.10 -13.33 -3.48
C ILE A 76 8.70 -12.01 -3.00
N MET A 77 9.90 -11.66 -3.47
CA MET A 77 10.55 -10.39 -3.17
C MET A 77 9.76 -9.19 -3.71
N TYR A 78 9.23 -9.27 -4.94
CA TYR A 78 8.39 -8.23 -5.52
C TYR A 78 7.13 -7.99 -4.70
N TYR A 79 6.42 -9.06 -4.31
CA TYR A 79 5.23 -8.96 -3.45
C TYR A 79 5.55 -8.42 -2.06
N THR A 80 6.68 -8.83 -1.49
CA THR A 80 7.16 -8.34 -0.20
C THR A 80 7.47 -6.83 -0.30
N SER A 81 8.18 -6.40 -1.34
CA SER A 81 8.52 -4.98 -1.59
C SER A 81 7.28 -4.09 -1.78
N GLN A 82 6.16 -4.62 -2.25
CA GLN A 82 4.91 -3.86 -2.34
C GLN A 82 4.28 -3.53 -0.99
N ARG A 83 4.70 -4.18 0.10
CA ARG A 83 4.29 -3.77 1.43
C ARG A 83 5.08 -2.53 1.81
N ASN A 84 4.36 -1.46 2.16
CA ASN A 84 4.96 -0.30 2.83
C ASN A 84 5.39 -0.71 4.23
N TYR A 85 6.55 -1.35 4.33
CA TYR A 85 7.26 -1.54 5.59
C TYR A 85 7.69 -0.16 6.07
N MET A 86 7.23 0.21 7.26
CA MET A 86 7.63 1.43 7.94
C MET A 86 8.53 1.02 9.11
N PRO A 87 9.78 0.57 8.87
CA PRO A 87 10.66 0.13 9.93
C PRO A 87 10.90 1.31 10.89
N GLY A 88 10.62 1.10 12.19
CA GLY A 88 10.76 2.12 13.22
C GLY A 88 9.59 3.09 13.40
N LYS A 89 8.47 2.94 12.67
CA LYS A 89 7.25 3.71 12.97
C LYS A 89 6.40 2.99 14.01
N GLU A 90 6.14 3.67 15.12
CA GLU A 90 5.24 3.20 16.17
C GLU A 90 3.79 3.05 15.67
N TYR A 91 3.04 2.18 16.34
CA TYR A 91 1.62 1.95 16.08
C TYR A 91 0.86 3.29 16.16
N GLY A 92 0.19 3.67 15.08
CA GLY A 92 -0.62 4.90 15.03
C GLY A 92 -0.04 6.05 14.21
N THR A 93 0.95 5.82 13.34
CA THR A 93 1.43 6.88 12.44
C THR A 93 0.33 7.44 11.55
N ALA A 94 0.10 8.75 11.68
CA ALA A 94 -0.94 9.47 10.95
C ALA A 94 -0.70 9.40 9.43
N ARG A 95 -1.78 9.23 8.67
CA ARG A 95 -1.79 9.31 7.21
C ARG A 95 -2.86 10.30 6.81
N PHE A 96 -2.55 11.12 5.81
CA PHE A 96 -3.55 11.96 5.17
C PHE A 96 -4.44 11.06 4.28
N GLU A 97 -5.68 10.89 4.71
CA GLU A 97 -6.70 10.15 3.96
C GLU A 97 -7.61 11.11 3.19
N ASN A 98 -8.30 10.60 2.18
CA ASN A 98 -9.24 11.41 1.41
C ASN A 98 -10.44 11.80 2.30
N PRO A 99 -10.88 13.07 2.33
CA PRO A 99 -11.97 13.52 3.20
C PRO A 99 -13.27 12.75 3.02
N LYS A 100 -13.58 12.26 1.81
CA LYS A 100 -14.77 11.42 1.57
C LYS A 100 -14.69 10.07 2.26
N GLN A 101 -13.50 9.46 2.30
CA GLN A 101 -13.30 8.17 2.99
C GLN A 101 -13.33 8.36 4.50
N VAL A 102 -12.70 9.42 5.01
CA VAL A 102 -12.73 9.79 6.43
C VAL A 102 -14.18 10.03 6.89
N ASN A 103 -14.96 10.79 6.12
CA ASN A 103 -16.36 11.03 6.43
C ASN A 103 -17.20 9.75 6.48
N LYS A 104 -16.96 8.79 5.58
CA LYS A 104 -17.67 7.49 5.59
C LYS A 104 -17.38 6.66 6.85
N ILE A 105 -16.18 6.79 7.42
CA ILE A 105 -15.77 6.05 8.62
C ILE A 105 -16.28 6.76 9.88
N LEU A 106 -16.17 8.08 9.93
CA LEU A 106 -16.45 8.87 11.12
C LEU A 106 -17.91 9.30 11.25
N ALA A 107 -18.61 9.57 10.16
CA ALA A 107 -19.99 10.06 10.21
C ALA A 107 -21.00 8.93 10.47
N ASP A 108 -22.01 9.24 11.27
CA ASP A 108 -23.18 8.40 11.42
C ASP A 108 -24.21 8.61 10.31
N LYS A 109 -25.13 7.65 10.19
CA LYS A 109 -26.29 7.74 9.30
C LYS A 109 -27.28 8.81 9.76
N ASP A 110 -27.37 9.04 11.07
CA ASP A 110 -28.20 10.10 11.65
C ASP A 110 -27.44 11.44 11.65
N GLU A 111 -27.95 12.42 10.90
CA GLU A 111 -27.34 13.74 10.81
C GLU A 111 -27.45 14.54 12.11
N ASN A 112 -28.44 14.26 12.96
CA ASN A 112 -28.63 14.93 14.25
C ASN A 112 -27.71 14.39 15.35
N PHE A 113 -26.99 13.31 15.06
CA PHE A 113 -26.01 12.69 15.96
C PHE A 113 -24.56 12.90 15.51
N ASN A 114 -24.36 13.80 14.55
CA ASN A 114 -23.07 14.11 13.97
C ASN A 114 -22.62 15.53 14.34
N ARG A 115 -21.38 15.65 14.81
CA ARG A 115 -20.66 16.91 14.97
C ARG A 115 -19.96 17.29 13.66
N ILE A 116 -20.01 18.56 13.27
CA ILE A 116 -19.30 19.09 12.09
C ILE A 116 -17.85 19.41 12.49
N LEU A 117 -16.88 18.84 11.76
CA LEU A 117 -15.45 19.14 11.94
C LEU A 117 -14.89 19.99 10.78
N SER A 118 -15.49 19.85 9.61
CA SER A 118 -15.13 20.59 8.40
C SER A 118 -16.30 20.52 7.41
N GLN A 119 -16.22 21.27 6.30
CA GLN A 119 -17.24 21.26 5.25
C GLN A 119 -17.52 19.84 4.70
N ASN A 120 -16.51 18.98 4.68
CA ASN A 120 -16.59 17.64 4.08
C ASN A 120 -16.43 16.49 5.10
N VAL A 121 -16.29 16.80 6.40
CA VAL A 121 -16.03 15.79 7.44
C VAL A 121 -16.93 16.06 8.64
N LYS A 122 -17.75 15.07 8.96
CA LYS A 122 -18.58 14.99 10.16
C LYS A 122 -18.10 13.82 11.03
N MET A 123 -18.33 13.90 12.33
CA MET A 123 -17.96 12.88 13.31
C MET A 123 -19.17 12.50 14.17
N SER A 124 -19.47 11.21 14.25
CA SER A 124 -20.53 10.68 15.10
C SER A 124 -20.20 10.91 16.58
N LEU A 125 -21.22 11.19 17.37
CA LEU A 125 -21.15 11.24 18.83
C LEU A 125 -21.18 9.84 19.48
N ASP A 126 -21.28 8.77 18.68
CA ASP A 126 -21.17 7.39 19.18
C ASP A 126 -19.69 6.98 19.33
N PHE A 127 -19.12 7.36 20.47
CA PHE A 127 -17.74 7.01 20.81
C PHE A 127 -17.53 5.52 21.06
N ARG A 128 -18.59 4.74 21.36
CA ARG A 128 -18.48 3.28 21.52
C ARG A 128 -18.26 2.62 20.16
N ARG A 129 -18.93 3.10 19.13
CA ARG A 129 -18.74 2.67 17.76
C ARG A 129 -17.39 3.10 17.20
N LEU A 130 -17.00 4.36 17.43
CA LEU A 130 -15.74 4.91 16.89
C LEU A 130 -14.51 4.49 17.68
N LYS A 131 -14.64 4.12 18.96
CA LYS A 131 -13.53 3.87 19.91
C LYS A 131 -12.52 5.04 19.97
N LEU A 132 -13.00 6.25 19.74
CA LEU A 132 -12.22 7.49 19.76
C LEU A 132 -12.69 8.38 20.91
N ASN A 133 -11.77 9.19 21.43
CA ASN A 133 -12.13 10.26 22.35
C ASN A 133 -12.78 11.41 21.56
N GLY A 134 -13.91 11.92 22.03
CA GLY A 134 -14.65 13.04 21.44
C GLY A 134 -14.13 14.43 21.81
N ASN A 135 -13.10 14.52 22.64
CA ASN A 135 -12.51 15.81 23.01
C ASN A 135 -11.72 16.39 21.84
N ILE A 136 -12.03 17.65 21.49
CA ILE A 136 -11.41 18.36 20.38
C ILE A 136 -10.70 19.60 20.91
N LEU A 137 -9.41 19.70 20.63
CA LEU A 137 -8.61 20.90 20.87
C LEU A 137 -8.42 21.65 19.55
N ILE A 138 -8.87 22.91 19.52
CA ILE A 138 -8.75 23.76 18.34
C ILE A 138 -7.67 24.80 18.62
N CYS A 139 -6.50 24.64 18.00
CA CYS A 139 -5.41 25.59 18.07
C CYS A 139 -5.45 26.53 16.86
N GLY A 140 -5.19 27.83 17.08
CA GLY A 140 -5.09 28.81 15.99
C GLY A 140 -4.81 30.21 16.52
N GLY A 141 -4.31 31.10 15.67
CA GLY A 141 -4.02 32.49 16.04
C GLY A 141 -5.26 33.33 16.42
N SER A 142 -5.03 34.53 16.96
CA SER A 142 -6.10 35.51 17.16
C SER A 142 -6.73 35.87 15.80
N GLY A 143 -8.06 35.94 15.73
CA GLY A 143 -8.77 36.24 14.47
C GLY A 143 -8.93 35.08 13.48
N ALA A 144 -8.36 33.89 13.74
CA ALA A 144 -8.47 32.72 12.85
C ALA A 144 -9.89 32.11 12.72
N GLY A 145 -10.91 32.74 13.32
CA GLY A 145 -12.30 32.32 13.18
C GLY A 145 -12.67 31.02 13.91
N LYS A 146 -11.87 30.55 14.88
CA LYS A 146 -12.15 29.33 15.67
C LYS A 146 -13.60 29.27 16.19
N THR A 147 -14.10 30.39 16.72
CA THR A 147 -15.48 30.50 17.20
C THR A 147 -16.50 30.50 16.06
N PHE A 148 -16.20 31.16 14.95
CA PHE A 148 -17.14 31.28 13.83
C PHE A 148 -17.26 29.98 13.04
N TYR A 149 -16.16 29.28 12.80
CA TYR A 149 -16.09 28.11 11.94
C TYR A 149 -16.36 26.79 12.65
N GLU A 150 -16.09 26.68 13.95
CA GLU A 150 -16.24 25.40 14.68
C GLU A 150 -17.29 25.50 15.80
N VAL A 151 -17.31 26.58 16.58
CA VAL A 151 -18.25 26.72 17.71
C VAL A 151 -19.67 27.06 17.25
N LYS A 152 -19.84 28.10 16.39
CA LYS A 152 -21.17 28.53 15.92
C LYS A 152 -21.97 27.45 15.17
N PRO A 153 -21.42 26.75 14.15
CA PRO A 153 -22.21 25.76 13.41
C PRO A 153 -22.62 24.56 14.28
N ASN A 154 -21.73 24.09 15.15
CA ASN A 154 -22.05 22.99 16.07
C ASN A 154 -23.09 23.41 17.14
N LEU A 155 -23.08 24.68 17.56
CA LEU A 155 -24.11 25.22 18.47
C LEU A 155 -25.46 25.37 17.77
N MET A 156 -25.49 25.81 16.51
CA MET A 156 -26.72 25.93 15.72
C MET A 156 -27.34 24.58 15.37
N GLN A 157 -26.52 23.55 15.14
CA GLN A 157 -27.00 22.19 14.86
C GLN A 157 -27.54 21.49 16.11
N MET A 158 -27.04 21.87 17.30
CA MET A 158 -27.42 21.34 18.63
C MET A 158 -27.68 19.82 18.64
N PRO A 159 -26.68 18.99 18.28
CA PRO A 159 -26.85 17.54 18.24
C PRO A 159 -27.14 16.96 19.63
N HIS A 160 -27.92 15.88 19.68
CA HIS A 160 -28.30 15.23 20.94
C HIS A 160 -27.06 14.75 21.72
N ASN A 161 -27.05 14.93 23.05
CA ASN A 161 -25.95 14.56 23.97
C ASN A 161 -24.61 15.31 23.78
N CYS A 162 -24.59 16.51 23.19
CA CYS A 162 -23.37 17.32 23.11
C CYS A 162 -23.28 18.38 24.23
N SER A 163 -22.22 18.32 25.04
CA SER A 163 -21.84 19.40 25.96
C SER A 163 -20.67 20.19 25.38
N LEU A 164 -20.89 21.47 25.05
CA LEU A 164 -19.85 22.35 24.50
C LEU A 164 -19.33 23.31 25.58
N SER A 165 -18.14 23.05 26.11
CA SER A 165 -17.41 23.97 26.99
C SER A 165 -16.25 24.60 26.23
N VAL A 166 -16.20 25.93 26.16
CA VAL A 166 -15.12 26.67 25.47
C VAL A 166 -14.28 27.43 26.50
N PRO A 167 -13.17 26.86 27.00
CA PRO A 167 -12.22 27.62 27.80
C PRO A 167 -11.43 28.57 26.90
N ILE A 168 -11.56 29.88 27.13
CA ILE A 168 -10.81 30.91 26.42
C ILE A 168 -9.54 31.24 27.23
N GLN A 169 -8.43 30.63 26.87
CA GLN A 169 -7.10 31.04 27.35
C GLN A 169 -6.64 32.23 26.51
N ARG A 170 -6.67 33.44 27.09
CA ARG A 170 -5.95 34.60 26.54
C ARG A 170 -4.56 34.62 27.18
N GLU A 171 -3.55 34.37 26.36
CA GLU A 171 -2.17 34.66 26.73
C GLU A 171 -2.03 36.19 26.76
N LYS A 172 -2.12 36.79 27.95
CA LYS A 172 -1.72 38.18 28.16
C LYS A 172 -0.18 38.17 28.19
N TYR A 173 0.42 38.78 27.18
CA TYR A 173 1.81 39.24 27.27
C TYR A 173 1.93 40.31 28.36
#